data_AF-A0A849K848-F1
#
_entry.id   AF-A0A849K848-F1
#
_cell.length_a   1.000
_cell.length_b   1.000
_cell.length_c   1.000
_cell.angle_alpha   90.00
_cell.angle_beta   90.00
_cell.angle_gamma   90.00
#
_symmetry.space_group_name_H-M   'P 1'
#
loop_
_entity.id
_entity.type
_entity.pdbx_description
1 polymer ?
#
loop_
_entity_poly.entity_id
_entity_poly.type
_entity_poly.pdbx_seq_one_letter_code
_entity_poly.pdbx_strand_id
1 'polypeptide(L)'
;MRKDCARFSSRRSDRLLYYAEEDLKAGWSDADVRASVARILEIQRSVEQAGKRFVFVLAPDKSAVYSTCFVEARPGSRAPRINELLIAAGVNAPDMTAEYERRINTVVDLYNPDDTHWSNAGHVLAGQTVARFVGGGKSVP
;
A
#
# COMPACT_ATOMS: atom_id res chain seq x y z
N MET A 1 17.21 9.14 4.44
CA MET A 1 16.18 8.49 5.31
C MET A 1 16.62 8.58 6.76
N ARG A 2 15.69 8.65 7.71
CA ARG A 2 15.97 8.55 9.14
C ARG A 2 16.68 7.22 9.42
N LYS A 3 17.75 7.28 10.21
CA LYS A 3 18.54 6.09 10.57
C LYS A 3 17.63 5.04 11.21
N ASP A 4 17.85 3.77 10.88
CA ASP A 4 17.15 2.60 11.42
C ASP A 4 15.62 2.57 11.19
N CYS A 5 15.08 3.46 10.35
CA CYS A 5 13.64 3.50 10.04
C CYS A 5 13.23 2.42 9.02
N ALA A 6 14.11 2.11 8.06
CA ALA A 6 13.89 1.10 7.05
C ALA A 6 14.98 0.02 7.15
N ARG A 7 14.59 -1.26 7.06
CA ARG A 7 15.53 -2.38 7.00
C ARG A 7 15.79 -2.82 5.56
N PHE A 8 16.70 -2.14 4.87
CA PHE A 8 17.23 -2.63 3.60
C PHE A 8 18.57 -3.33 3.80
N SER A 9 18.78 -4.46 3.11
CA SER A 9 20.06 -5.20 3.10
C SER A 9 21.14 -4.47 2.29
N SER A 10 20.76 -3.48 1.49
CA SER A 10 21.68 -2.66 0.70
C SER A 10 22.64 -1.85 1.58
N ARG A 11 23.89 -1.74 1.12
CA ARG A 11 24.91 -0.85 1.71
C ARG A 11 24.53 0.64 1.62
N ARG A 12 23.58 1.00 0.75
CA ARG A 12 23.03 2.36 0.61
C ARG A 12 21.62 2.43 1.21
N SER A 13 21.46 2.01 2.46
CA SER A 13 20.20 2.06 3.22
C SER A 13 19.87 3.45 3.78
N ASP A 14 20.71 4.45 3.51
CA ASP A 14 20.50 5.86 3.87
C ASP A 14 19.56 6.59 2.89
N ARG A 15 19.23 5.98 1.75
CA ARG A 15 18.43 6.55 0.66
C ARG A 15 17.39 5.56 0.14
N LEU A 16 16.36 6.07 -0.54
CA LEU A 16 15.30 5.26 -1.14
C LEU A 16 15.27 5.49 -2.64
N LEU A 17 15.32 4.40 -3.42
CA LEU A 17 14.94 4.43 -4.84
C LEU A 17 13.42 4.24 -4.94
N TYR A 18 12.74 5.12 -5.66
CA TYR A 18 11.30 5.07 -5.95
C TYR A 18 11.02 5.72 -7.31
N TYR A 19 9.79 5.57 -7.82
CA TYR A 19 9.42 6.08 -9.13
C TYR A 19 8.97 7.55 -9.07
N ALA A 20 9.56 8.42 -9.88
CA ALA A 20 9.32 9.87 -9.82
C ALA A 20 7.86 10.26 -10.10
N GLU A 21 7.15 9.50 -10.95
CA GLU A 21 5.73 9.78 -11.24
C GLU A 21 4.81 9.52 -10.03
N GLU A 22 5.29 8.85 -8.97
CA GLU A 22 4.55 8.76 -7.71
C GLU A 22 4.31 10.15 -7.08
N ASP A 23 5.12 11.16 -7.41
CA ASP A 23 4.92 12.54 -6.95
C ASP A 23 3.71 13.21 -7.64
N LEU A 24 3.30 12.73 -8.83
CA LEU A 24 2.15 13.26 -9.57
C LEU A 24 0.81 12.97 -8.86
N LYS A 25 0.80 12.03 -7.91
CA LYS A 25 -0.39 11.72 -7.09
C LYS A 25 -0.85 12.90 -6.25
N ALA A 26 0.04 13.84 -5.96
CA ALA A 26 -0.33 15.10 -5.29
C ALA A 26 -1.21 16.02 -6.15
N GLY A 27 -1.24 15.79 -7.47
CA GLY A 27 -2.12 16.51 -8.38
C GLY A 27 -3.55 15.97 -8.44
N TRP A 28 -3.83 14.83 -7.80
CA TRP A 28 -5.19 14.29 -7.75
C TRP A 28 -6.06 15.14 -6.83
N SER A 29 -7.16 15.66 -7.36
CA SER A 29 -8.13 16.38 -6.54
C SER A 29 -8.93 15.41 -5.69
N ASP A 30 -9.53 15.90 -4.60
CA ASP A 30 -10.46 15.10 -3.81
C ASP A 30 -11.65 14.59 -4.65
N ALA A 31 -12.01 15.31 -5.72
CA ALA A 31 -13.06 14.88 -6.65
C ALA A 31 -12.62 13.66 -7.47
N ASP A 32 -11.39 13.64 -7.98
CA ASP A 32 -10.83 12.52 -8.74
C ASP A 32 -10.76 11.26 -7.86
N VAL A 33 -10.31 11.44 -6.62
CA VAL A 33 -10.24 10.36 -5.63
C VAL A 33 -11.63 9.81 -5.32
N ARG A 34 -12.60 10.68 -5.00
CA ARG A 34 -13.99 10.26 -4.71
C ARG A 34 -14.63 9.55 -5.90
N ALA A 35 -14.44 10.05 -7.12
CA ALA A 35 -14.97 9.44 -8.32
C ALA A 35 -14.38 8.04 -8.55
N SER A 36 -13.06 7.89 -8.35
CA SER A 36 -12.37 6.60 -8.48
C SER A 36 -12.84 5.58 -7.44
N VAL A 37 -12.97 6.00 -6.17
CA VAL A 37 -13.48 5.14 -5.08
C VAL A 37 -14.92 4.71 -5.36
N ALA A 38 -15.79 5.64 -5.77
CA ALA A 38 -17.18 5.32 -6.13
C ALA A 38 -17.24 4.30 -7.27
N ARG A 39 -16.39 4.44 -8.29
CA ARG A 39 -16.33 3.51 -9.43
C ARG A 39 -15.90 2.11 -9.01
N ILE A 40 -14.94 1.98 -8.10
CA ILE A 40 -14.53 0.68 -7.57
C ILE A 40 -15.67 0.03 -6.78
N LEU A 41 -16.42 0.81 -6.00
CA LEU A 41 -17.59 0.33 -5.27
C LEU A 41 -18.71 -0.15 -6.21
N GLU A 42 -18.92 0.52 -7.35
CA GLU A 42 -19.85 0.05 -8.39
C GLU A 42 -19.43 -1.30 -8.96
N ILE A 43 -18.14 -1.47 -9.26
CA ILE A 43 -17.59 -2.75 -9.75
C ILE A 43 -17.81 -3.85 -8.70
N GLN A 44 -17.51 -3.57 -7.43
CA GLN A 44 -17.80 -4.50 -6.34
C GLN A 44 -19.26 -4.93 -6.34
N ARG A 45 -20.19 -3.97 -6.32
CA ARG A 45 -21.63 -4.24 -6.29
C ARG A 45 -22.06 -5.10 -7.47
N SER A 46 -21.54 -4.82 -8.67
CA SER A 46 -21.84 -5.61 -9.87
C SER A 46 -21.35 -7.06 -9.75
N VAL A 47 -20.13 -7.27 -9.26
CA VAL A 47 -19.54 -8.60 -9.04
C VAL A 47 -20.32 -9.38 -7.97
N GLU A 48 -20.71 -8.71 -6.89
CA GLU A 48 -21.48 -9.31 -5.79
C GLU A 48 -22.92 -9.64 -6.16
N GLN A 49 -23.57 -8.79 -6.96
CA GLN A 49 -24.90 -9.09 -7.55
C GLN A 49 -24.86 -10.31 -8.46
N ALA A 50 -23.74 -10.58 -9.12
CA ALA A 50 -23.51 -11.80 -9.90
C ALA A 50 -23.14 -13.04 -9.04
N GLY A 51 -23.24 -12.94 -7.71
CA GLY A 51 -23.00 -14.04 -6.78
C GLY A 51 -21.52 -14.39 -6.56
N LYS A 52 -20.61 -13.45 -6.83
CA LYS A 52 -19.16 -13.61 -6.59
C LYS A 52 -18.71 -12.72 -5.43
N ARG A 53 -17.66 -13.13 -4.72
CA ARG A 53 -17.00 -12.25 -3.75
C ARG A 53 -16.00 -11.37 -4.48
N PHE A 54 -16.07 -10.07 -4.23
CA PHE A 54 -15.09 -9.11 -4.72
C PHE A 54 -14.12 -8.71 -3.60
N VAL A 55 -12.83 -8.64 -3.91
CA VAL A 55 -11.79 -8.10 -3.03
C VAL A 55 -10.88 -7.20 -3.85
N PHE A 56 -10.76 -5.94 -3.45
CA PHE A 56 -9.85 -4.98 -4.09
C PHE A 56 -8.55 -4.90 -3.30
N VAL A 57 -7.45 -5.35 -3.88
CA VAL A 57 -6.12 -5.28 -3.26
C VAL A 57 -5.36 -4.11 -3.85
N LEU A 58 -5.23 -3.03 -3.08
CA LEU A 58 -4.37 -1.91 -3.46
C LEU A 58 -2.92 -2.26 -3.10
N ALA A 59 -2.04 -2.29 -4.09
CA ALA A 59 -0.62 -2.44 -3.83
C ALA A 59 -0.03 -1.10 -3.38
N PRO A 60 0.42 -0.93 -2.13
CA PRO A 60 1.00 0.35 -1.72
C PRO A 60 2.36 0.60 -2.38
N ASP A 61 2.60 1.85 -2.78
CA ASP A 61 3.90 2.26 -3.31
C ASP A 61 4.97 2.25 -2.22
N LYS A 62 6.22 2.07 -2.64
CA LYS A 62 7.38 2.14 -1.76
C LYS A 62 7.49 3.50 -1.08
N SER A 63 7.37 4.60 -1.80
CA SER A 63 7.49 5.94 -1.20
C SER A 63 6.38 6.25 -0.18
N ALA A 64 5.17 5.72 -0.39
CA ALA A 64 4.05 5.88 0.54
C ALA A 64 4.31 5.12 1.85
N VAL A 65 4.72 3.85 1.78
CA VAL A 65 5.01 3.01 2.94
C VAL A 65 6.17 3.54 3.77
N TYR A 66 7.22 4.04 3.12
CA TYR A 66 8.39 4.62 3.79
C TYR A 66 8.26 6.14 3.99
N SER A 67 7.07 6.72 3.85
CA SER A 67 6.85 8.17 3.95
C SER A 67 7.37 8.76 5.26
N THR A 68 7.18 8.05 6.37
CA THR A 68 7.69 8.48 7.67
C THR A 68 9.22 8.35 7.77
N CYS A 69 9.89 7.60 6.90
CA CYS A 69 11.35 7.45 6.93
C CYS A 69 12.11 8.57 6.23
N PHE A 70 11.46 9.51 5.54
CA PHE A 70 12.15 10.68 4.99
C PHE A 70 12.56 11.65 6.11
N VAL A 71 13.72 12.28 5.95
CA VAL A 71 14.24 13.29 6.90
C VAL A 71 13.56 14.65 6.65
N GLU A 72 13.23 14.92 5.40
CA GLU A 72 12.52 16.11 4.96
C GLU A 72 11.16 15.71 4.39
N ALA A 73 10.16 16.59 4.55
CA ALA A 73 8.86 16.39 3.94
C ALA A 73 9.02 16.42 2.40
N ARG A 74 8.61 15.34 1.73
CA ARG A 74 8.67 15.27 0.27
C ARG A 74 7.65 16.26 -0.33
N PRO A 75 7.99 16.99 -1.42
CA PRO A 75 7.00 17.64 -2.25
C PRO A 75 5.92 16.62 -2.65
N GLY A 76 4.64 16.96 -2.50
CA GLY A 76 3.56 16.02 -2.77
C GLY A 76 3.42 14.85 -1.76
N SER A 77 4.05 14.92 -0.59
CA SER A 77 3.95 13.91 0.48
C SER A 77 2.54 13.72 1.07
N ARG A 78 1.63 14.66 0.83
CA ARG A 78 0.22 14.55 1.24
C ARG A 78 -0.62 13.84 0.17
N ALA A 79 -0.10 12.75 -0.36
CA ALA A 79 -0.91 11.88 -1.21
C ALA A 79 -2.11 11.37 -0.39
N PRO A 80 -3.32 11.31 -0.98
CA PRO A 80 -4.49 10.78 -0.30
C PRO A 80 -4.25 9.35 0.18
N ARG A 81 -4.72 9.01 1.38
CA ARG A 81 -4.67 7.66 1.94
C ARG A 81 -5.72 6.77 1.25
N ILE A 82 -5.48 6.44 -0.02
CA ILE A 82 -6.47 5.78 -0.89
C ILE A 82 -7.01 4.48 -0.29
N ASN A 83 -6.16 3.67 0.35
CA ASN A 83 -6.61 2.42 0.97
C ASN A 83 -7.65 2.66 2.08
N GLU A 84 -7.44 3.69 2.91
CA GLU A 84 -8.35 4.09 3.99
C GLU A 84 -9.67 4.62 3.41
N LEU A 85 -9.60 5.41 2.33
CA LEU A 85 -10.79 5.93 1.64
C LEU A 85 -11.62 4.84 0.98
N LEU A 86 -10.98 3.82 0.39
CA LEU A 86 -11.66 2.63 -0.14
C LEU A 86 -12.40 1.89 0.97
N ILE A 87 -11.73 1.63 2.09
CA ILE A 87 -12.33 0.92 3.25
C ILE A 87 -13.49 1.73 3.83
N ALA A 88 -13.30 3.04 4.04
CA ALA A 88 -14.34 3.92 4.58
C ALA A 88 -15.58 4.01 3.66
N ALA A 89 -15.41 3.86 2.35
CA ALA A 89 -16.50 3.81 1.39
C ALA A 89 -17.21 2.44 1.32
N GLY A 90 -16.75 1.44 2.07
CA GLY A 90 -17.31 0.10 2.09
C GLY A 90 -16.80 -0.82 0.99
N VAL A 91 -15.68 -0.47 0.33
CA VAL A 91 -15.00 -1.41 -0.57
C VAL A 91 -14.36 -2.51 0.27
N ASN A 92 -14.53 -3.76 -0.16
CA ASN A 92 -13.89 -4.94 0.40
C ASN A 92 -12.38 -4.90 0.07
N ALA A 93 -11.62 -4.14 0.83
CA ALA A 93 -10.19 -3.98 0.65
C ALA A 93 -9.44 -4.27 1.96
N PRO A 94 -8.41 -5.14 1.97
CA PRO A 94 -7.49 -5.17 3.09
C PRO A 94 -6.72 -3.85 3.20
N ASP A 95 -6.36 -3.46 4.42
CA ASP A 95 -5.51 -2.28 4.66
C ASP A 95 -4.04 -2.61 4.44
N MET A 96 -3.66 -2.72 3.16
CA MET A 96 -2.32 -3.09 2.72
C MET A 96 -1.29 -2.03 3.13
N THR A 97 -1.62 -0.75 2.99
CA THR A 97 -0.74 0.35 3.38
C THR A 97 -0.37 0.24 4.85
N ALA A 98 -1.35 0.12 5.75
CA ALA A 98 -1.07 0.04 7.18
C ALA A 98 -0.34 -1.26 7.57
N GLU A 99 -0.67 -2.40 6.93
CA GLU A 99 0.07 -3.65 7.15
C GLU A 99 1.55 -3.52 6.75
N TYR A 100 1.85 -2.85 5.64
CA TYR A 100 3.23 -2.62 5.22
C TYR A 100 3.97 -1.63 6.12
N GLU A 101 3.33 -0.50 6.47
CA GLU A 101 3.89 0.51 7.38
C GLU A 101 4.32 -0.08 8.72
N ARG A 102 3.54 -1.03 9.27
CA ARG A 102 3.89 -1.72 10.53
C ARG A 102 5.16 -2.58 10.46
N ARG A 103 5.68 -2.87 9.27
CA ARG A 103 6.76 -3.85 9.04
C ARG A 103 8.05 -3.27 8.50
N ILE A 104 8.07 -1.97 8.16
CA ILE A 104 9.20 -1.29 7.52
C ILE A 104 10.52 -1.40 8.30
N ASN A 105 10.44 -1.51 9.64
CA ASN A 105 11.58 -1.60 10.54
C ASN A 105 11.83 -3.01 11.11
N THR A 106 10.97 -3.99 10.81
CA THR A 106 11.09 -5.37 11.33
C THR A 106 11.46 -6.37 10.25
N VAL A 107 10.94 -6.19 9.02
CA VAL A 107 11.19 -7.08 7.88
C VAL A 107 12.32 -6.51 7.03
N VAL A 108 13.37 -7.30 6.81
CA VAL A 108 14.46 -6.96 5.89
C VAL A 108 13.93 -7.03 4.45
N ASP A 109 14.19 -5.98 3.69
CA ASP A 109 13.79 -5.80 2.30
C ASP A 109 12.30 -6.06 2.11
N LEU A 110 11.42 -5.27 2.73
CA LEU A 110 9.97 -5.37 2.43
C LEU A 110 9.69 -5.02 0.95
N TYR A 111 10.48 -4.11 0.40
CA TYR A 111 10.63 -3.83 -1.02
C TYR A 111 12.08 -4.14 -1.44
N ASN A 112 12.29 -4.39 -2.72
CA ASN A 112 13.66 -4.50 -3.25
C ASN A 112 14.39 -3.16 -3.05
N PRO A 113 15.65 -3.13 -2.58
CA PRO A 113 16.37 -1.87 -2.37
C PRO A 113 16.53 -1.01 -3.62
N ASP A 114 16.74 -1.66 -4.77
CA ASP A 114 17.10 -1.11 -6.07
C ASP A 114 15.99 -1.23 -7.13
N ASP A 115 14.77 -1.55 -6.70
CA ASP A 115 13.59 -1.68 -7.55
C ASP A 115 12.34 -1.13 -6.81
N THR A 116 11.27 -0.87 -7.56
CA THR A 116 10.02 -0.27 -7.04
C THR A 116 9.04 -1.29 -6.49
N HIS A 117 9.21 -2.57 -6.84
CA HIS A 117 8.32 -3.65 -6.45
C HIS A 117 8.63 -4.18 -5.05
N TRP A 118 7.66 -4.90 -4.50
CA TRP A 118 7.86 -5.71 -3.32
C TRP A 118 8.96 -6.74 -3.55
N SER A 119 9.73 -7.03 -2.52
CA SER A 119 10.61 -8.20 -2.56
C SER A 119 9.79 -9.49 -2.42
N ASN A 120 10.45 -10.65 -2.37
CA ASN A 120 9.81 -11.89 -1.96
C ASN A 120 9.10 -11.77 -0.60
N ALA A 121 9.72 -11.12 0.39
CA ALA A 121 9.14 -10.94 1.72
C ALA A 121 7.87 -10.07 1.69
N GLY A 122 7.87 -9.01 0.88
CA GLY A 122 6.68 -8.19 0.65
C GLY A 122 5.55 -8.98 -0.03
N HIS A 123 5.86 -9.74 -1.09
CA HIS A 123 4.86 -10.58 -1.75
C HIS A 123 4.26 -11.65 -0.81
N VAL A 124 5.08 -12.28 0.05
CA VAL A 124 4.60 -13.21 1.07
C VAL A 124 3.66 -12.51 2.06
N LEU A 125 4.03 -11.33 2.55
CA LEU A 125 3.17 -10.53 3.43
C LEU A 125 1.84 -10.17 2.75
N ALA A 126 1.87 -9.78 1.48
CA ALA A 126 0.67 -9.47 0.72
C ALA A 126 -0.25 -10.69 0.62
N GLY A 127 0.30 -11.84 0.24
CA GLY A 127 -0.44 -13.11 0.17
C GLY A 127 -1.08 -13.47 1.50
N GLN A 128 -0.33 -13.39 2.60
CA GLN A 128 -0.84 -13.65 3.96
C GLN A 128 -1.93 -12.66 4.38
N THR A 129 -1.80 -11.38 4.00
CA THR A 129 -2.77 -10.34 4.32
C THR A 129 -4.08 -10.58 3.56
N VAL A 130 -4.00 -10.87 2.26
CA VAL A 130 -5.17 -11.22 1.45
C VAL A 130 -5.81 -12.51 1.93
N ALA A 131 -5.03 -13.56 2.23
CA ALA A 131 -5.53 -14.82 2.74
C ALA A 131 -6.31 -14.64 4.06
N ARG A 132 -5.76 -13.88 5.02
CA ARG A 132 -6.46 -13.56 6.28
C ARG A 132 -7.75 -12.77 6.04
N PHE A 133 -7.72 -11.80 5.14
CA PHE A 133 -8.90 -10.99 4.79
C PHE A 133 -10.02 -11.85 4.19
N VAL A 134 -9.70 -12.70 3.22
CA VAL A 134 -10.67 -13.59 2.55
C VAL A 134 -11.16 -14.70 3.50
N GLY A 135 -10.27 -15.19 4.37
CA GLY A 135 -10.53 -16.28 5.32
C GLY A 135 -11.25 -15.88 6.61
N GLY A 136 -11.60 -14.59 6.79
CA GLY A 136 -12.31 -14.11 7.99
C GLY A 136 -11.44 -14.01 9.25
N GLY A 137 -10.14 -13.72 9.11
CA GLY A 137 -9.25 -13.42 10.23
C GLY A 137 -8.56 -14.61 10.89
N LYS A 138 -8.75 -15.84 10.40
CA LYS A 138 -7.96 -16.99 10.88
C LYS A 138 -6.53 -16.91 10.32
N SER A 139 -5.55 -16.92 11.20
CA SER A 139 -4.13 -17.06 10.85
C SER A 139 -3.94 -18.32 10.01
N VAL A 140 -3.27 -18.19 8.85
CA VAL A 140 -2.73 -19.35 8.15
C VAL A 140 -1.56 -19.87 9.00
N PRO A 141 -1.50 -21.18 9.33
CA PRO A 141 -0.43 -21.75 10.14
C PRO A 141 0.96 -21.58 9.51
#